data_AF-Q8PZU2-F1
#
_entry.id   AF-Q8PZU2-F1
#
_cell.length_a   1.000
_cell.length_b   1.000
_cell.length_c   1.000
_cell.angle_alpha   90.00
_cell.angle_beta   90.00
_cell.angle_gamma   90.00
#
_symmetry.space_group_name_H-M   'P 1'
#
loop_
_entity.id
_entity.type
_entity.pdbx_description
1 polymer ?
#
loop_
_entity_poly.entity_id
_entity_poly.type
_entity_poly.pdbx_seq_one_letter_code
_entity_poly.pdbx_strand_id
1 'polypeptide(L)'
;MTTNYSIDCNTGSMGNKYYIMVDKDNRDIRRELRKGMEEENKDWIISSSATGIRKGHSYVIAVSEQAVNDEKFLSILNKYDTQVKKFVWCYIRFEKPDGFRYWIPEEDAVKMKNELENNESIITVSIDYINDQ
;
A
#
# COMPACT_ATOMS: atom_id res chain seq x y z
N MET A 1 25.40 -19.41 -4.24
CA MET A 1 25.70 -18.79 -2.92
C MET A 1 24.38 -18.68 -2.17
N THR A 2 24.35 -18.94 -0.87
CA THR A 2 23.12 -18.77 -0.09
C THR A 2 23.04 -17.33 0.38
N THR A 3 22.08 -16.56 -0.15
CA THR A 3 21.78 -15.22 0.35
C THR A 3 20.96 -15.35 1.62
N ASN A 4 21.37 -14.66 2.69
CA ASN A 4 20.56 -14.60 3.91
C ASN A 4 19.50 -13.50 3.74
N TYR A 5 18.34 -13.68 4.35
CA TYR A 5 17.33 -12.64 4.39
C TYR A 5 16.76 -12.48 5.80
N SER A 6 16.27 -11.29 6.09
CA SER A 6 15.49 -10.98 7.29
C SER A 6 14.22 -10.24 6.90
N ILE A 7 13.15 -10.46 7.66
CA ILE A 7 11.88 -9.80 7.47
C ILE A 7 11.59 -8.98 8.73
N ASP A 8 11.31 -7.69 8.54
CA ASP A 8 10.91 -6.77 9.61
C ASP A 8 9.59 -6.12 9.22
N CYS A 9 8.54 -6.36 10.00
CA CYS A 9 7.19 -5.89 9.74
C CYS A 9 6.75 -4.87 10.78
N ASN A 10 5.88 -3.94 10.38
CA ASN A 10 5.38 -2.84 11.22
C ASN A 10 6.49 -1.90 11.72
N THR A 11 7.56 -1.71 10.95
CA THR A 11 8.50 -0.62 11.22
C THR A 11 7.71 0.69 11.19
N GLY A 12 7.72 1.44 12.29
CA GLY A 12 6.92 2.68 12.45
C GLY A 12 7.23 3.80 11.43
N SER A 13 8.14 3.55 10.49
CA SER A 13 8.59 4.47 9.44
C SER A 13 7.60 4.64 8.27
N MET A 14 6.73 3.66 7.99
CA MET A 14 5.82 3.78 6.85
C MET A 14 4.52 4.49 7.23
N GLY A 15 4.32 5.70 6.69
CA GLY A 15 3.21 6.59 7.03
C GLY A 15 1.80 6.09 6.64
N ASN A 16 1.69 5.17 5.68
CA ASN A 16 0.42 4.72 5.14
C ASN A 16 -0.06 3.45 5.87
N LYS A 17 -0.79 3.60 6.98
CA LYS A 17 -1.29 2.45 7.74
C LYS A 17 -2.67 1.95 7.30
N TYR A 18 -3.45 2.79 6.63
CA TYR A 18 -4.86 2.50 6.36
C TYR A 18 -5.17 2.59 4.88
N TYR A 19 -6.14 1.79 4.43
CA TYR A 19 -6.64 1.81 3.07
C TYR A 19 -8.11 1.45 2.99
N ILE A 20 -8.71 1.77 1.85
CA ILE A 20 -10.00 1.26 1.43
C ILE A 20 -9.84 0.48 0.12
N MET A 21 -10.67 -0.54 -0.06
CA MET A 21 -10.83 -1.19 -1.36
C MET A 21 -12.09 -0.67 -2.02
N VAL A 22 -11.94 -0.08 -3.19
CA VAL A 22 -13.05 0.46 -3.98
C VAL A 22 -13.18 -0.36 -5.24
N ASP A 23 -14.37 -0.86 -5.54
CA ASP A 23 -14.66 -1.50 -6.82
C ASP A 23 -14.39 -0.53 -7.99
N LYS A 24 -13.77 -1.02 -9.07
CA LYS A 24 -13.47 -0.21 -10.27
C LYS A 24 -14.71 0.47 -10.88
N ASP A 25 -15.89 -0.15 -10.72
CA ASP A 25 -17.16 0.31 -11.26
C ASP A 25 -17.87 1.26 -10.28
N ASN A 26 -17.49 1.25 -9.00
CA ASN A 26 -17.99 2.20 -7.99
C ASN A 26 -17.25 3.54 -8.09
N ARG A 27 -17.55 4.31 -9.14
CA ARG A 27 -16.98 5.66 -9.33
C ARG A 27 -17.60 6.71 -8.41
N ASP A 28 -18.79 6.42 -7.88
CA ASP A 28 -19.55 7.37 -7.07
C ASP A 28 -18.89 7.63 -5.71
N ILE A 29 -18.40 6.58 -5.04
CA ILE A 29 -17.66 6.74 -3.78
C ILE A 29 -16.43 7.65 -3.95
N ARG A 30 -15.67 7.50 -5.05
CA ARG A 30 -14.50 8.35 -5.33
C ARG A 30 -14.90 9.82 -5.52
N ARG A 31 -16.02 10.06 -6.20
CA ARG A 31 -16.56 11.42 -6.39
C ARG A 31 -17.00 12.03 -5.06
N GLU A 32 -17.68 11.26 -4.22
CA GLU A 32 -18.16 11.74 -2.91
C GLU A 32 -17.01 11.97 -1.93
N LEU A 33 -15.99 11.11 -1.91
CA LEU A 33 -14.77 11.33 -1.14
C LEU A 33 -14.07 12.62 -1.59
N ARG A 34 -13.92 12.84 -2.90
CA ARG A 34 -13.31 14.08 -3.41
C ARG A 34 -14.10 15.32 -3.00
N LYS A 35 -15.42 15.29 -3.19
CA LYS A 35 -16.30 16.40 -2.79
C LYS A 35 -16.24 16.63 -1.27
N GLY A 36 -16.23 15.56 -0.47
CA GLY A 36 -16.11 15.64 0.98
C GLY A 36 -14.78 16.27 1.43
N MET A 37 -13.65 15.88 0.81
CA MET A 37 -12.34 16.48 1.06
C MET A 37 -12.30 17.97 0.73
N GLU A 38 -12.90 18.37 -0.41
CA GLU A 38 -13.00 19.78 -0.82
C GLU A 38 -13.86 20.61 0.15
N GLU A 39 -15.02 20.08 0.57
CA GLU A 39 -15.94 20.77 1.48
C GLU A 39 -15.38 20.90 2.91
N GLU A 40 -14.67 19.88 3.38
CA GLU A 40 -14.09 19.87 4.74
C GLU A 40 -12.70 20.47 4.80
N ASN A 41 -12.07 20.74 3.65
CA ASN A 41 -10.65 21.09 3.54
C ASN A 41 -9.74 20.07 4.25
N LYS A 42 -9.92 18.78 3.93
CA LYS A 42 -9.21 17.64 4.56
C LYS A 42 -8.55 16.74 3.52
N ASP A 43 -7.40 16.17 3.90
CA ASP A 43 -6.65 15.20 3.09
C ASP A 43 -6.93 13.76 3.54
N TRP A 44 -8.12 13.23 3.21
CA TRP A 44 -8.46 11.86 3.58
C TRP A 44 -7.70 10.82 2.75
N ILE A 45 -7.56 11.07 1.46
CA ILE A 45 -6.81 10.19 0.54
C ILE A 45 -5.38 10.71 0.43
N ILE A 46 -4.42 9.80 0.59
CA ILE A 46 -3.01 10.15 0.42
C ILE A 46 -2.76 10.41 -1.06
N SER A 47 -2.26 11.59 -1.41
CA SER A 47 -2.15 12.08 -2.79
C SER A 47 -1.42 11.12 -3.73
N SER A 48 -0.35 10.47 -3.26
CA SER A 48 0.39 9.46 -4.02
C SER A 48 -0.41 8.20 -4.34
N SER A 49 -1.55 8.00 -3.69
CA SER A 49 -2.47 6.87 -3.89
C SER A 49 -3.81 7.28 -4.55
N ALA A 50 -3.95 8.53 -5.01
CA ALA A 50 -5.23 9.05 -5.53
C ALA A 50 -5.76 8.27 -6.75
N THR A 51 -4.87 7.70 -7.56
CA THR A 51 -5.22 6.81 -8.67
C THR A 51 -5.65 5.42 -8.19
N GLY A 52 -5.14 5.00 -7.03
CA GLY A 52 -5.29 3.69 -6.42
C GLY A 52 -4.44 2.61 -7.10
N ILE A 53 -3.99 1.64 -6.33
CA ILE A 53 -3.29 0.45 -6.83
C ILE A 53 -4.35 -0.52 -7.36
N ARG A 54 -4.27 -0.90 -8.63
CA ARG A 54 -5.20 -1.88 -9.19
C ARG A 54 -4.90 -3.27 -8.63
N LYS A 55 -5.88 -3.89 -7.98
CA LYS A 55 -5.83 -5.29 -7.52
C LYS A 55 -7.10 -6.00 -7.98
N GLY A 56 -6.98 -6.86 -8.99
CA GLY A 56 -8.12 -7.53 -9.62
C GLY A 56 -9.14 -6.53 -10.19
N HIS A 57 -10.37 -6.59 -9.68
CA HIS A 57 -11.47 -5.69 -10.03
C HIS A 57 -11.62 -4.47 -9.10
N SER A 58 -10.70 -4.31 -8.15
CA SER A 58 -10.74 -3.21 -7.19
C SER A 58 -9.51 -2.32 -7.31
N TYR A 59 -9.63 -1.13 -6.73
CA TYR A 59 -8.52 -0.24 -6.46
C TYR A 59 -8.29 -0.13 -4.96
N VAL A 60 -7.04 -0.30 -4.55
CA VAL A 60 -6.61 -0.03 -3.19
C VAL A 60 -6.17 1.43 -3.09
N ILE A 61 -6.83 2.19 -2.22
CA ILE A 61 -6.57 3.61 -2.02
C ILE A 61 -6.08 3.78 -0.58
N ALA A 62 -4.88 4.34 -0.41
CA ALA A 62 -4.35 4.62 0.92
C ALA A 62 -5.01 5.86 1.50
N VAL A 63 -5.36 5.81 2.79
CA VAL A 63 -6.05 6.89 3.49
C VAL A 63 -5.26 7.31 4.72
N SER A 64 -5.39 8.59 5.08
CA SER A 64 -4.70 9.16 6.22
C SER A 64 -5.26 8.61 7.54
N GLU A 65 -4.42 8.59 8.58
CA GLU A 65 -4.85 8.20 9.93
C GLU A 65 -5.95 9.12 10.47
N GLN A 66 -5.98 10.39 10.03
CA GLN A 66 -7.05 11.34 10.34
C GLN A 66 -8.40 10.93 9.74
N ALA A 67 -8.40 10.42 8.50
CA ALA A 67 -9.63 9.96 7.83
C ALA A 67 -10.37 8.89 8.64
N VAL A 68 -9.62 8.00 9.32
CA VAL A 68 -10.19 6.87 10.07
C VAL A 68 -11.09 7.31 11.22
N ASN A 69 -10.91 8.53 11.74
CA ASN A 69 -11.74 9.11 12.80
C ASN A 69 -12.70 10.20 12.30
N ASP A 70 -12.75 10.45 10.99
CA ASP A 70 -13.57 11.51 10.42
C ASP A 70 -14.99 10.99 10.14
N GLU A 71 -15.98 11.56 10.83
CA GLU A 71 -17.38 11.13 10.73
C GLU A 71 -17.94 11.21 9.31
N LYS A 72 -17.57 12.24 8.54
CA LYS A 72 -18.06 12.43 7.18
C LYS A 72 -17.43 11.41 6.24
N PHE A 73 -16.12 11.19 6.33
CA PHE A 73 -15.44 10.11 5.62
C PHE A 73 -16.09 8.76 5.92
N LEU A 74 -16.29 8.41 7.19
CA LEU A 74 -16.89 7.15 7.61
C LEU A 74 -18.35 7.02 7.12
N SER A 75 -19.12 8.11 7.14
CA SER A 75 -20.49 8.12 6.61
C SER A 75 -20.55 7.82 5.11
N ILE A 76 -19.60 8.36 4.33
CA ILE A 76 -19.46 8.06 2.89
C ILE A 76 -19.13 6.58 2.73
N LEU A 77 -18.15 6.07 3.47
CA LEU A 77 -17.79 4.65 3.37
C LEU A 77 -18.96 3.72 3.70
N ASN A 78 -19.70 4.01 4.77
CA ASN A 78 -20.86 3.24 5.20
C ASN A 78 -21.98 3.23 4.15
N LYS A 79 -22.23 4.35 3.46
CA LYS A 79 -23.20 4.42 2.36
C LYS A 79 -22.88 3.46 1.20
N TYR A 80 -21.61 3.11 1.01
CA TYR A 80 -21.13 2.23 -0.06
C TYR A 80 -20.64 0.87 0.45
N ASP A 81 -21.04 0.46 1.67
CA ASP A 81 -20.62 -0.79 2.31
C ASP A 81 -19.09 -1.03 2.28
N THR A 82 -18.32 0.06 2.31
CA THR A 82 -16.87 0.04 2.21
C THR A 82 -16.27 0.18 3.61
N GLN A 83 -15.23 -0.58 3.90
CA GLN A 83 -14.57 -0.56 5.21
C GLN A 83 -13.11 -0.12 5.08
N VAL A 84 -12.64 0.61 6.10
CA VAL A 84 -11.21 0.87 6.28
C VAL A 84 -10.53 -0.41 6.72
N LYS A 85 -9.41 -0.72 6.06
CA LYS A 85 -8.51 -1.83 6.40
C LYS A 85 -7.13 -1.28 6.74
N LYS A 86 -6.32 -2.10 7.41
CA LYS A 86 -4.95 -1.74 7.82
C LYS A 86 -3.93 -2.45 6.94
N PHE A 87 -2.93 -1.72 6.47
CA PHE A 87 -1.72 -2.30 5.88
C PHE A 87 -0.80 -2.87 6.96
N VAL A 88 -0.09 -3.94 6.59
CA VAL A 88 1.14 -4.33 7.25
C VAL A 88 2.25 -4.13 6.23
N TRP A 89 3.18 -3.22 6.53
CA TRP A 89 4.38 -3.05 5.73
C TRP A 89 5.47 -3.95 6.30
N CYS A 90 6.14 -4.68 5.42
CA CYS A 90 7.28 -5.51 5.76
C CYS A 90 8.45 -5.15 4.85
N TYR A 91 9.62 -4.99 5.45
CA TYR A 91 10.89 -4.94 4.74
C TYR A 91 11.48 -6.34 4.66
N ILE A 92 11.80 -6.77 3.45
CA ILE A 92 12.62 -7.96 3.22
C ILE A 92 14.03 -7.45 2.90
N ARG A 93 14.98 -7.75 3.77
CA ARG A 93 16.37 -7.30 3.63
C ARG A 93 17.25 -8.49 3.33
N PHE A 94 18.01 -8.38 2.25
CA PHE A 94 18.96 -9.40 1.82
C PHE A 94 20.39 -9.04 2.23
N GLU A 95 21.17 -10.03 2.65
CA GLU A 95 22.56 -9.87 3.07
C GLU A 95 23.41 -10.95 2.38
N LYS A 96 24.50 -10.51 1.73
CA LYS A 96 25.52 -11.42 1.23
C LYS A 96 26.26 -12.08 2.41
N PRO A 97 26.80 -13.31 2.24
CA PRO A 97 27.57 -13.97 3.28
C PRO A 97 28.79 -13.20 3.81
N ASP A 98 29.34 -12.27 3.02
CA ASP A 98 30.46 -11.40 3.38
C ASP A 98 30.06 -10.14 4.18
N GLY A 99 28.77 -9.96 4.46
CA GLY A 99 28.23 -8.85 5.23
C GLY A 99 27.78 -7.64 4.40
N PHE A 100 27.81 -7.69 3.06
CA PHE A 100 27.13 -6.67 2.25
C PHE A 100 25.61 -6.77 2.46
N ARG A 101 25.05 -5.77 3.14
CA ARG A 101 23.62 -5.65 3.42
C ARG A 101 22.89 -4.95 2.29
N TYR A 102 21.59 -5.23 2.20
CA TYR A 102 20.65 -4.63 1.24
C TYR A 102 21.01 -4.96 -0.21
N TRP A 103 21.51 -6.17 -0.46
CA TRP A 103 21.92 -6.59 -1.79
C TRP A 103 21.10 -7.77 -2.30
N ILE A 104 20.58 -7.62 -3.51
CA ILE A 104 19.97 -8.68 -4.31
C ILE A 104 20.19 -8.36 -5.80
N PRO A 105 20.44 -9.35 -6.67
CA PRO A 105 20.43 -9.13 -8.11
C PRO A 105 19.07 -8.57 -8.58
N GLU A 106 19.08 -7.61 -9.51
CA GLU A 106 17.84 -7.03 -10.05
C GLU A 106 16.88 -8.09 -10.61
N GLU A 107 17.40 -9.07 -11.36
CA GLU A 107 16.60 -10.16 -11.93
C GLU A 107 15.84 -10.94 -10.85
N ASP A 108 16.52 -11.28 -9.75
CA ASP A 108 15.92 -11.96 -8.61
C ASP A 108 14.90 -11.08 -7.89
N ALA A 109 15.19 -9.78 -7.73
CA ALA A 109 14.27 -8.81 -7.13
C ALA A 109 12.98 -8.65 -7.95
N VAL A 110 13.09 -8.52 -9.27
CA VAL A 110 11.97 -8.42 -10.20
C VAL A 110 11.15 -9.72 -10.20
N LYS A 111 11.83 -10.88 -10.23
CA LYS A 111 11.17 -12.18 -10.15
C LYS A 111 10.35 -12.33 -8.86
N MET A 112 10.96 -12.07 -7.70
CA MET A 112 10.25 -12.13 -6.42
C MET A 112 9.11 -11.13 -6.33
N LYS A 113 9.29 -9.90 -6.83
CA LYS A 113 8.23 -8.90 -6.91
C LYS A 113 7.01 -9.47 -7.64
N ASN A 114 7.22 -10.03 -8.82
CA ASN A 114 6.13 -10.61 -9.63
C ASN A 114 5.47 -11.80 -8.93
N GLU A 115 6.25 -12.70 -8.31
CA GLU A 115 5.72 -13.84 -7.56
C GLU A 115 4.88 -13.41 -6.35
N LEU A 116 5.36 -12.42 -5.58
CA LEU A 116 4.65 -11.89 -4.42
C LEU A 116 3.40 -11.10 -4.82
N GLU A 117 3.45 -10.28 -5.86
CA GLU A 117 2.29 -9.48 -6.31
C GLU A 117 1.15 -10.35 -6.86
N ASN A 118 1.46 -11.56 -7.34
CA ASN A 118 0.46 -12.56 -7.73
C ASN A 118 -0.28 -13.16 -6.54
N ASN A 119 0.25 -13.06 -5.31
CA ASN A 119 -0.45 -13.50 -4.12
C ASN A 119 -1.61 -12.54 -3.79
N GLU A 120 -2.81 -13.06 -3.55
CA GLU A 120 -4.01 -12.26 -3.24
C GLU A 120 -3.87 -11.44 -1.96
N SER A 121 -3.06 -11.91 -1.00
CA SER A 121 -2.84 -11.25 0.30
C SER A 121 -1.81 -10.10 0.23
N ILE A 122 -1.04 -10.00 -0.85
CA ILE A 122 -0.03 -8.96 -1.04
C ILE A 122 -0.61 -7.86 -1.93
N ILE A 123 -0.70 -6.64 -1.41
CA ILE A 123 -1.28 -5.52 -2.16
C ILE A 123 -0.28 -4.95 -3.18
N THR A 124 0.96 -4.75 -2.77
CA THR A 124 2.01 -4.13 -3.60
C THR A 124 3.37 -4.55 -3.09
N VAL A 125 4.35 -4.60 -3.99
CA VAL A 125 5.76 -4.81 -3.64
C VAL A 125 6.59 -3.73 -4.32
N SER A 126 7.34 -2.97 -3.52
CA SER A 126 8.27 -1.96 -4.02
C SER A 126 9.70 -2.39 -3.75
N ILE A 127 10.58 -2.24 -4.73
CA ILE A 127 12.02 -2.45 -4.54
C ILE A 127 12.60 -1.11 -4.07
N ASP A 128 13.17 -1.10 -2.86
CA ASP A 128 13.70 0.12 -2.22
C ASP A 128 15.17 0.38 -2.61
N TYR A 129 15.98 -0.68 -2.67
CA TYR A 129 17.39 -0.62 -3.06
C TYR A 129 17.71 -1.78 -4.02
N ILE A 130 18.23 -1.45 -5.19
CA ILE A 130 18.90 -2.38 -6.11
C ILE A 130 20.35 -1.92 -6.15
N ASN A 131 21.29 -2.83 -5.90
CA ASN A 131 22.71 -2.53 -5.99
C ASN A 131 23.32 -3.47 -7.03
N ASP A 132 23.41 -2.97 -8.27
CA ASP A 132 24.00 -3.69 -9.40
C ASP A 132 25.53 -3.66 -9.28
N GLN A 133 26.06 -4.57 -8.46
CA GLN A 133 27.48 -4.93 -8.47
C GLN A 133 27.64 -6.43 -8.64
#